data_AF-A0A1Q7ZYC2-F1
#
_entry.id   AF-A0A1Q7ZYC2-F1
#
_cell.length_a   1.000
_cell.length_b   1.000
_cell.length_c   1.000
_cell.angle_alpha   90.00
_cell.angle_beta   90.00
_cell.angle_gamma   90.00
#
_symmetry.space_group_name_H-M   'P 1'
#
loop_
_entity.id
_entity.type
_entity.pdbx_description
1 polymer ?
#
loop_
_entity_poly.entity_id
_entity_poly.type
_entity_poly.pdbx_seq_one_letter_code
_entity_poly.pdbx_strand_id
1 'polypeptide(L)'
;MTANRIEFDTTRSTEFVDITDRIRESVRRSGLRDGCVHLQSLHTTLGIAVNENEPLLHRDFENLLERLAPTGAGYEHDDFSRRFDVPLGEPVNGHAHCRQLLLTAFATLLVEDGQLVLGRWQSVFAVELDGPRHRQLAVQLDGDFGRRRSDLPESLVEIELARQLMVDPDAVASPMRRLVEAGGKRLRPKLVQLTAAIGPRNDPLRAAELAAAVELLHNATLIHDDYVDESTHRRGRPTVAAEEGPERAIAVGDFYFAKATRLIAEMGNAGVTSALAEALEAICASQIDDVALRGAFPGDRESYLRVVRGKTASLFAAACASGALLSGAEPEVVAALRRYGDLLGIAFQMADDMVDFSPSSGKPVGLDVRQRVLSLPLIYAAEDRVVGPEIRRLLAGSLGDAEVGRVTELVTSCEALTRVRKEAQALVEDAVRELEAVELDGLRPALVGLALSAVDRQS
;
A
#
# COMPACT_ATOMS: atom_id res chain seq x y z
N MET A 1 7.28 -7.83 -12.99
CA MET A 1 8.64 -8.14 -12.50
C MET A 1 9.58 -8.05 -13.68
N THR A 2 10.43 -7.02 -13.73
CA THR A 2 11.48 -6.87 -14.73
C THR A 2 12.55 -7.93 -14.49
N ALA A 3 12.86 -8.77 -15.48
CA ALA A 3 13.88 -9.81 -15.35
C ALA A 3 15.25 -9.16 -15.10
N ASN A 4 15.89 -9.47 -13.98
CA ASN A 4 17.27 -9.02 -13.71
C ASN A 4 18.23 -9.81 -14.62
N ARG A 5 19.13 -9.11 -15.32
CA ARG A 5 20.19 -9.71 -16.14
C ARG A 5 21.56 -9.31 -15.62
N ILE A 6 22.53 -10.22 -15.72
CA ILE A 6 23.97 -9.92 -15.55
C ILE A 6 24.60 -9.95 -16.94
N GLU A 7 25.21 -8.84 -17.35
CA GLU A 7 25.82 -8.68 -18.69
C GLU A 7 27.33 -8.39 -18.56
N PHE A 8 28.15 -9.00 -19.41
CA PHE A 8 29.60 -8.82 -19.41
C PHE A 8 30.20 -9.17 -20.78
N ASP A 9 31.38 -8.63 -21.05
CA ASP A 9 32.15 -8.92 -22.27
C ASP A 9 33.34 -9.82 -21.93
N THR A 10 33.65 -10.73 -22.84
CA THR A 10 34.80 -11.65 -22.74
C THR A 10 35.87 -11.25 -23.75
N THR A 11 37.12 -11.58 -23.44
CA THR A 11 38.32 -11.17 -24.18
C THR A 11 39.10 -12.34 -24.76
N ARG A 12 38.94 -13.55 -24.22
CA ARG A 12 39.61 -14.77 -24.69
C ARG A 12 38.61 -15.81 -25.20
N SER A 13 39.10 -16.77 -25.99
CA SER A 13 38.31 -17.89 -26.49
C SER A 13 37.76 -18.77 -25.37
N THR A 14 38.57 -19.03 -24.34
CA THR A 14 38.13 -19.64 -23.10
C THR A 14 38.53 -18.74 -21.94
N GLU A 15 37.55 -18.34 -21.12
CA GLU A 15 37.74 -17.36 -20.06
C GLU A 15 36.83 -17.64 -18.86
N PHE A 16 37.40 -17.59 -17.66
CA PHE A 16 36.66 -17.62 -16.40
C PHE A 16 36.39 -16.18 -15.95
N VAL A 17 35.12 -15.77 -16.00
CA VAL A 17 34.67 -14.48 -15.50
C VAL A 17 34.05 -14.67 -14.12
N ASP A 18 34.70 -14.16 -13.06
CA ASP A 18 34.13 -14.17 -11.71
C ASP A 18 32.95 -13.18 -11.65
N ILE A 19 31.76 -13.72 -11.40
CA ILE A 19 30.51 -12.97 -11.32
C ILE A 19 29.97 -12.87 -9.89
N THR A 20 30.73 -13.35 -8.90
CA THR A 20 30.29 -13.46 -7.50
C THR A 20 29.77 -12.13 -6.95
N ASP A 21 30.52 -11.03 -7.15
CA ASP A 21 30.13 -9.73 -6.61
C ASP A 21 28.91 -9.13 -7.32
N ARG A 22 28.71 -9.44 -8.60
CA ARG A 22 27.51 -9.02 -9.36
C ARG A 22 26.26 -9.74 -8.85
N ILE A 23 26.40 -10.99 -8.42
CA ILE A 23 25.32 -11.74 -7.77
C ILE A 23 25.05 -11.17 -6.38
N ARG A 24 26.10 -10.91 -5.57
CA ARG A 24 25.96 -10.26 -4.26
C ARG A 24 25.27 -8.90 -4.35
N GLU A 25 25.56 -8.12 -5.38
CA GLU A 25 24.87 -6.85 -5.65
C GLU A 25 23.39 -7.06 -5.97
N SER A 26 23.06 -8.09 -6.78
CA SER A 26 21.68 -8.44 -7.09
C SER A 26 20.88 -8.81 -5.82
N VAL A 27 21.46 -9.62 -4.94
CA VAL A 27 20.90 -9.96 -3.61
C VAL A 27 20.68 -8.68 -2.79
N ARG A 28 21.73 -7.87 -2.59
CA ARG A 28 21.66 -6.62 -1.81
C ARG A 28 20.58 -5.67 -2.33
N ARG A 29 20.51 -5.45 -3.64
CA ARG A 29 19.53 -4.54 -4.26
C ARG A 29 18.09 -5.05 -4.15
N SER A 30 17.90 -6.36 -4.16
CA SER A 30 16.57 -6.97 -4.06
C SER A 30 15.97 -6.96 -2.66
N GLY A 31 16.81 -6.87 -1.62
CA GLY A 31 16.38 -7.05 -0.22
C GLY A 31 16.21 -8.51 0.22
N LEU A 32 16.55 -9.49 -0.63
CA LEU A 32 16.54 -10.92 -0.26
C LEU A 32 17.38 -11.17 1.00
N ARG A 33 16.75 -11.69 2.06
CA ARG A 33 17.36 -12.10 3.32
C ARG A 33 17.63 -13.60 3.35
N ASP A 34 16.61 -14.42 3.14
CA ASP A 34 16.74 -15.88 3.21
C ASP A 34 16.07 -16.50 1.98
N GLY A 35 16.79 -17.33 1.22
CA GLY A 35 16.26 -17.89 -0.02
C GLY A 35 17.32 -18.38 -1.00
N CYS A 36 17.04 -18.19 -2.30
CA CYS A 36 17.83 -18.70 -3.40
C CYS A 36 18.05 -17.64 -4.50
N VAL A 37 19.21 -17.70 -5.13
CA VAL A 37 19.50 -17.06 -6.42
C VAL A 37 19.63 -18.13 -7.49
N HIS A 38 18.82 -18.03 -8.53
CA HIS A 38 18.88 -18.87 -9.71
C HIS A 38 19.56 -18.11 -10.85
N LEU A 39 20.56 -18.74 -11.44
CA LEU A 39 21.30 -18.24 -12.60
C LEU A 39 21.05 -19.16 -13.78
N GLN A 40 20.82 -18.60 -14.95
CA GLN A 40 20.71 -19.36 -16.19
C GLN A 40 21.49 -18.67 -17.31
N SER A 41 22.34 -19.43 -17.98
CA SER A 41 22.98 -19.04 -19.22
C SER A 41 21.96 -18.96 -20.35
N LEU A 42 22.00 -17.85 -21.08
CA LEU A 42 21.19 -17.63 -22.29
C LEU A 42 21.97 -17.95 -23.58
N HIS A 43 23.17 -18.54 -23.44
CA HIS A 43 24.10 -18.80 -24.55
C HIS A 43 24.48 -20.27 -24.59
N THR A 44 24.50 -20.86 -25.78
CA THR A 44 24.85 -22.27 -26.01
C THR A 44 26.33 -22.59 -25.84
N THR A 45 27.19 -21.56 -25.73
CA THR A 45 28.65 -21.67 -25.57
C THR A 45 29.17 -20.96 -24.32
N LEU A 46 28.31 -20.82 -23.30
CA LEU A 46 28.66 -20.25 -22.00
C LEU A 46 28.19 -21.19 -20.88
N GLY A 47 29.12 -21.61 -20.03
CA GLY A 47 28.84 -22.41 -18.84
C GLY A 47 28.83 -21.58 -17.56
N ILE A 48 28.32 -22.17 -16.48
CA ILE A 48 28.43 -21.67 -15.11
C ILE A 48 29.19 -22.73 -14.28
N ALA A 49 30.08 -22.28 -13.41
CA ALA A 49 30.81 -23.13 -12.47
C ALA A 49 30.92 -22.47 -11.09
N VAL A 50 30.95 -23.27 -10.02
CA VAL A 50 31.23 -22.81 -8.65
C VAL A 50 32.48 -23.53 -8.15
N ASN A 51 33.59 -22.81 -7.99
CA ASN A 51 34.87 -23.41 -7.62
C ASN A 51 35.84 -22.37 -7.03
N GLU A 52 37.08 -22.76 -6.79
CA GLU A 52 38.14 -21.86 -6.30
C GLU A 52 38.64 -20.90 -7.40
N ASN A 53 38.76 -19.61 -7.05
CA ASN A 53 39.34 -18.58 -7.92
C ASN A 53 40.86 -18.59 -7.85
N GLU A 54 41.47 -19.60 -8.47
CA GLU A 54 42.92 -19.76 -8.52
C GLU A 54 43.39 -19.85 -10.00
N PRO A 55 44.30 -18.96 -10.46
CA PRO A 55 44.68 -18.87 -11.86
C PRO A 55 45.29 -20.14 -12.48
N LEU A 56 46.03 -20.95 -11.72
CA LEU A 56 46.58 -22.22 -12.19
C LEU A 56 45.49 -23.28 -12.30
N LEU A 57 44.54 -23.32 -11.37
CA LEU A 57 43.36 -24.20 -11.48
C LEU A 57 42.54 -23.87 -12.75
N HIS A 58 42.37 -22.58 -13.06
CA HIS A 58 41.72 -22.15 -14.31
C HIS A 58 42.47 -22.68 -15.53
N ARG A 59 43.81 -22.61 -15.55
CA ARG A 59 44.64 -23.17 -16.63
C ARG A 59 44.54 -24.68 -16.73
N ASP A 60 44.51 -25.39 -15.61
CA ASP A 60 44.34 -26.84 -15.58
C ASP A 60 42.99 -27.25 -16.18
N PHE A 61 41.93 -26.48 -15.89
CA PHE A 61 40.62 -26.69 -16.49
C PHE A 61 40.58 -26.35 -17.98
N GLU A 62 41.19 -25.23 -18.40
CA GLU A 62 41.36 -24.89 -19.83
C GLU A 62 42.07 -26.04 -20.58
N ASN A 63 43.15 -26.59 -20.01
CA ASN A 63 43.88 -27.73 -20.57
C ASN A 63 43.03 -29.02 -20.61
N LEU A 64 42.20 -29.25 -19.59
CA LEU A 64 41.29 -30.40 -19.56
C LEU A 64 40.25 -30.31 -20.67
N LEU A 65 39.61 -29.15 -20.84
CA LEU A 65 38.64 -28.90 -21.91
C LEU A 65 39.28 -29.08 -23.29
N GLU A 66 40.51 -28.61 -23.49
CA GLU A 66 41.25 -28.80 -24.75
C GLU A 66 41.53 -30.28 -25.04
N ARG A 67 41.76 -31.11 -24.02
CA ARG A 67 41.94 -32.56 -24.22
C ARG A 67 40.63 -33.29 -24.53
N LEU A 68 39.54 -32.88 -23.89
CA LEU A 68 38.23 -33.55 -24.04
C LEU A 68 37.51 -33.16 -25.33
N ALA A 69 37.60 -31.88 -25.71
CA ALA A 69 37.01 -31.32 -26.92
C ALA A 69 38.00 -30.30 -27.52
N PRO A 70 39.01 -30.76 -28.27
CA PRO A 70 40.04 -29.89 -28.85
C PRO A 70 39.47 -28.90 -29.84
N THR A 71 39.99 -27.67 -29.87
CA THR A 71 39.55 -26.64 -30.83
C THR A 71 39.86 -27.04 -32.27
N GLY A 72 40.93 -27.81 -32.49
CA GLY A 72 41.36 -28.26 -33.83
C GLY A 72 40.77 -29.58 -34.31
N ALA A 73 39.87 -30.22 -33.55
CA ALA A 73 39.25 -31.48 -33.96
C ALA A 73 38.13 -31.24 -35.00
N GLY A 74 37.81 -32.26 -35.80
CA GLY A 74 36.69 -32.19 -36.74
C GLY A 74 35.36 -32.48 -36.04
N TYR A 75 34.45 -31.51 -36.01
CA TYR A 75 33.09 -31.67 -35.49
C TYR A 75 32.09 -31.60 -36.64
N GLU A 76 31.10 -32.48 -36.64
CA GLU A 76 30.04 -32.44 -37.66
C GLU A 76 29.23 -31.13 -37.61
N HIS A 77 29.16 -30.48 -36.45
CA HIS A 77 28.54 -29.17 -36.26
C HIS A 77 29.17 -28.06 -37.14
N ASP A 78 30.45 -28.22 -37.47
CA ASP A 78 31.22 -27.26 -38.25
C ASP A 78 31.13 -27.51 -39.76
N ASP A 79 30.45 -28.59 -40.18
CA ASP A 79 30.12 -28.83 -41.58
C ASP A 79 28.83 -28.08 -41.97
N PHE A 80 28.98 -26.81 -42.31
CA PHE A 80 27.86 -25.96 -42.72
C PHE A 80 27.18 -26.41 -44.03
N SER A 81 27.81 -27.27 -44.83
CA SER A 81 27.16 -27.82 -46.03
C SER A 81 26.03 -28.81 -45.70
N ARG A 82 26.07 -29.38 -44.49
CA ARG A 82 25.11 -30.37 -43.99
C ARG A 82 24.07 -29.77 -43.05
N ARG A 83 24.22 -28.52 -42.63
CA ARG A 83 23.32 -27.82 -41.71
C ARG A 83 22.27 -27.00 -42.46
N PHE A 84 21.05 -26.97 -41.93
CA PHE A 84 19.95 -26.14 -42.41
C PHE A 84 19.87 -24.84 -41.59
N ASP A 85 19.49 -23.73 -42.22
CA ASP A 85 19.28 -22.42 -41.59
C ASP A 85 20.47 -21.85 -40.78
N VAL A 86 21.70 -22.02 -41.28
CA VAL A 86 22.90 -21.43 -40.66
C VAL A 86 22.93 -19.91 -40.90
N PRO A 87 22.99 -19.07 -39.84
CA PRO A 87 23.11 -17.63 -39.99
C PRO A 87 24.35 -17.23 -40.79
N LEU A 88 24.25 -16.13 -41.54
CA LEU A 88 25.37 -15.59 -42.29
C LEU A 88 26.48 -15.14 -41.31
N GLY A 89 27.64 -15.78 -41.37
CA GLY A 89 28.79 -15.47 -40.48
C GLY A 89 28.85 -16.30 -39.20
N GLU A 90 28.10 -17.40 -39.09
CA GLU A 90 28.26 -18.38 -38.00
C GLU A 90 29.72 -18.88 -37.91
N PRO A 91 30.39 -18.78 -36.75
CA PRO A 91 31.75 -19.26 -36.59
C PRO A 91 31.82 -20.77 -36.39
N VAL A 92 32.97 -21.34 -36.71
CA VAL A 92 33.32 -22.74 -36.41
C VAL A 92 33.54 -22.87 -34.90
N ASN A 93 32.57 -23.47 -34.20
CA ASN A 93 32.54 -23.52 -32.74
C ASN A 93 31.97 -24.84 -32.19
N GLY A 94 31.98 -25.92 -32.97
CA GLY A 94 31.54 -27.25 -32.51
C GLY A 94 32.22 -27.70 -31.22
N HIS A 95 33.52 -27.41 -31.08
CA HIS A 95 34.27 -27.63 -29.85
C HIS A 95 33.66 -26.92 -28.63
N ALA A 96 33.20 -25.67 -28.77
CA ALA A 96 32.64 -24.89 -27.68
C ALA A 96 31.30 -25.44 -27.20
N HIS A 97 30.46 -25.92 -28.14
CA HIS A 97 29.22 -26.63 -27.80
C HIS A 97 29.50 -27.93 -27.05
N CYS A 98 30.48 -28.73 -27.51
CA CYS A 98 30.88 -29.95 -26.82
C CYS A 98 31.43 -29.67 -25.41
N ARG A 99 32.23 -28.61 -25.24
CA ARG A 99 32.72 -28.17 -23.92
C ARG A 99 31.58 -27.70 -23.02
N GLN A 100 30.57 -27.02 -23.57
CA GLN A 100 29.45 -26.52 -22.80
C GLN A 100 28.63 -27.68 -22.19
N LEU A 101 28.50 -28.81 -22.90
CA LEU A 101 27.84 -30.02 -22.37
C LEU A 101 28.55 -30.62 -21.14
N LEU A 102 29.80 -30.25 -20.87
CA LEU A 102 30.57 -30.67 -19.70
C LEU A 102 30.38 -29.73 -18.50
N LEU A 103 29.72 -28.58 -18.70
CA LEU A 103 29.46 -27.56 -17.70
C LEU A 103 27.97 -27.43 -17.44
N THR A 104 27.62 -26.80 -16.32
CA THR A 104 26.21 -26.50 -16.04
C THR A 104 25.79 -25.22 -16.76
N ALA A 105 24.61 -25.22 -17.39
CA ALA A 105 24.01 -24.02 -17.97
C ALA A 105 23.27 -23.17 -16.93
N PHE A 106 23.15 -23.64 -15.69
CA PHE A 106 22.43 -22.99 -14.61
C PHE A 106 23.11 -23.26 -13.27
N ALA A 107 22.88 -22.39 -12.29
CA ALA A 107 23.28 -22.61 -10.91
C ALA A 107 22.22 -22.08 -9.95
N THR A 108 22.05 -22.73 -8.80
CA THR A 108 21.24 -22.21 -7.70
C THR A 108 22.14 -22.03 -6.48
N LEU A 109 22.12 -20.84 -5.91
CA LEU A 109 22.95 -20.44 -4.78
C LEU A 109 22.03 -20.05 -3.62
N LEU A 110 22.33 -20.51 -2.41
CA LEU A 110 21.55 -20.16 -1.22
C LEU A 110 21.92 -18.75 -0.74
N VAL A 111 20.97 -18.10 -0.10
CA VAL A 111 21.11 -16.81 0.58
C VAL A 111 20.63 -16.99 2.02
N GLU A 112 21.46 -16.59 2.98
CA GLU A 112 21.15 -16.54 4.41
C GLU A 112 21.60 -15.19 4.95
N ASP A 113 20.75 -14.53 5.75
CA ASP A 113 21.02 -13.20 6.31
C ASP A 113 21.47 -12.14 5.28
N GLY A 114 20.93 -12.24 4.07
CA GLY A 114 21.23 -11.37 2.93
C GLY A 114 22.62 -11.56 2.33
N GLN A 115 23.29 -12.67 2.64
CA GLN A 115 24.59 -13.06 2.11
C GLN A 115 24.49 -14.35 1.29
N LEU A 116 25.25 -14.45 0.21
CA LEU A 116 25.39 -15.71 -0.52
C LEU A 116 26.11 -16.73 0.38
N VAL A 117 25.52 -17.92 0.49
CA VAL A 117 26.14 -19.05 1.18
C VAL A 117 27.14 -19.71 0.23
N LEU A 118 28.40 -19.33 0.37
CA LEU A 118 29.53 -19.91 -0.35
C LEU A 118 30.57 -20.41 0.65
N GLY A 119 31.21 -21.53 0.33
CA GLY A 119 32.37 -22.00 1.08
C GLY A 119 33.51 -20.97 1.05
N ARG A 120 34.44 -21.05 2.01
CA ARG A 120 35.53 -20.07 2.24
C ARG A 120 36.28 -19.64 0.98
N TRP A 121 36.44 -20.55 0.01
CA TRP A 121 37.21 -20.33 -1.21
C TRP A 121 36.35 -20.41 -2.49
N GLN A 122 35.03 -20.53 -2.36
CA GLN A 122 34.16 -20.66 -3.52
C GLN A 122 33.82 -19.29 -4.13
N SER A 123 34.03 -19.21 -5.44
CA SER A 123 33.54 -18.17 -6.34
C SER A 123 32.60 -18.78 -7.38
N VAL A 124 31.77 -17.94 -7.97
CA VAL A 124 30.85 -18.28 -9.06
C VAL A 124 31.38 -17.69 -10.35
N PHE A 125 31.58 -18.53 -11.35
CA PHE A 125 32.13 -18.15 -12.66
C PHE A 125 31.11 -18.32 -13.76
N ALA A 126 31.10 -17.37 -14.69
CA ALA A 126 30.68 -17.63 -16.05
C ALA A 126 31.90 -18.05 -16.88
N VAL A 127 31.81 -19.20 -17.54
CA VAL A 127 32.90 -19.80 -18.31
C VAL A 127 32.61 -19.65 -19.79
N GLU A 128 33.30 -18.69 -20.42
CA GLU A 128 33.30 -18.49 -21.87
C GLU A 128 34.02 -19.64 -22.56
N LEU A 129 33.49 -20.10 -23.69
CA LEU A 129 34.05 -21.20 -24.47
C LEU A 129 34.22 -20.89 -25.96
N ASP A 130 33.72 -19.74 -26.42
CA ASP A 130 33.70 -19.31 -27.82
C ASP A 130 33.92 -17.79 -27.96
N GLY A 131 34.68 -17.20 -27.03
CA GLY A 131 34.92 -15.76 -26.98
C GLY A 131 35.96 -15.25 -27.98
N PRO A 132 36.17 -13.92 -28.09
CA PRO A 132 35.55 -12.86 -27.30
C PRO A 132 34.12 -12.53 -27.74
N ARG A 133 33.19 -12.37 -26.79
CA ARG A 133 31.76 -12.13 -27.04
C ARG A 133 31.10 -11.33 -25.92
N HIS A 134 29.99 -10.66 -26.25
CA HIS A 134 29.07 -10.12 -25.25
C HIS A 134 28.16 -11.22 -24.72
N ARG A 135 28.06 -11.36 -23.40
CA ARG A 135 27.36 -12.44 -22.71
C ARG A 135 26.35 -11.90 -21.69
N GLN A 136 25.34 -12.72 -21.45
CA GLN A 136 24.24 -12.41 -20.55
C GLN A 136 23.78 -13.66 -19.79
N LEU A 137 23.52 -13.49 -18.50
CA LEU A 137 22.86 -14.47 -17.65
C LEU A 137 21.52 -13.93 -17.16
N ALA A 138 20.49 -14.76 -17.18
CA ALA A 138 19.24 -14.48 -16.49
C ALA A 138 19.40 -14.74 -14.99
N VAL A 139 18.86 -13.85 -14.16
CA VAL A 139 18.87 -13.95 -12.70
C VAL A 139 17.44 -13.92 -12.19
N GLN A 140 17.08 -14.93 -11.42
CA GLN A 140 15.84 -14.98 -10.66
C GLN A 140 16.15 -15.16 -9.18
N LEU A 141 15.41 -14.45 -8.34
CA LEU A 141 15.55 -14.47 -6.89
C LEU A 141 14.25 -15.02 -6.32
N ASP A 142 14.35 -15.90 -5.34
CA ASP A 142 13.22 -16.51 -4.65
C ASP A 142 13.51 -16.58 -3.15
N GLY A 143 12.52 -16.33 -2.30
CA GLY A 143 12.67 -16.34 -0.83
C GLY A 143 12.08 -15.14 -0.08
N ASP A 144 12.53 -14.93 1.15
CA ASP A 144 12.13 -13.83 2.01
C ASP A 144 12.91 -12.55 1.65
N PHE A 145 12.23 -11.58 1.05
CA PHE A 145 12.80 -10.29 0.63
C PHE A 145 12.89 -9.25 1.74
N GLY A 146 12.91 -9.68 3.01
CA GLY A 146 13.02 -8.75 4.13
C GLY A 146 11.90 -7.72 4.11
N ARG A 147 10.67 -8.16 3.80
CA ARG A 147 9.48 -7.31 3.98
C ARG A 147 9.50 -6.83 5.43
N ARG A 148 9.24 -5.55 5.66
CA ARG A 148 9.23 -5.03 7.03
C ARG A 148 8.25 -5.89 7.82
N ARG A 149 8.67 -6.39 8.98
CA ARG A 149 7.80 -7.11 9.93
C ARG A 149 6.53 -6.29 10.29
N SER A 150 6.50 -4.99 9.98
CA SER A 150 5.35 -4.08 10.06
C SER A 150 4.24 -4.33 9.05
N ASP A 151 4.47 -5.12 7.99
CA ASP A 151 3.53 -5.24 6.86
C ASP A 151 2.69 -6.53 6.93
N LEU A 152 3.03 -7.45 7.84
CA LEU A 152 2.25 -8.67 8.08
C LEU A 152 0.80 -8.35 8.50
N PRO A 153 0.53 -7.43 9.45
CA PRO A 153 -0.84 -7.06 9.80
C PRO A 153 -1.60 -6.50 8.60
N GLU A 154 -1.03 -5.53 7.88
CA GLU A 154 -1.67 -4.90 6.73
C GLU A 154 -1.97 -5.92 5.62
N SER A 155 -1.06 -6.87 5.40
CA SER A 155 -1.27 -7.97 4.46
C SER A 155 -2.40 -8.93 4.88
N LEU A 156 -2.59 -9.19 6.18
CA LEU A 156 -3.68 -10.04 6.66
C LEU A 156 -5.04 -9.39 6.47
N VAL A 157 -5.15 -8.07 6.65
CA VAL A 157 -6.42 -7.34 6.38
C VAL A 157 -6.75 -7.45 4.90
N GLU A 158 -5.78 -7.24 4.01
CA GLU A 158 -6.03 -7.32 2.56
C GLU A 158 -6.38 -8.74 2.12
N ILE A 159 -5.74 -9.77 2.68
CA ILE A 159 -6.13 -11.18 2.46
C ILE A 159 -7.56 -11.43 2.94
N GLU A 160 -7.92 -10.94 4.11
CA GLU A 160 -9.25 -11.15 4.68
C GLU A 160 -10.33 -10.38 3.90
N LEU A 161 -10.08 -9.15 3.49
CA LEU A 161 -10.95 -8.40 2.58
C LEU A 161 -11.15 -9.16 1.27
N ALA A 162 -10.07 -9.64 0.65
CA ALA A 162 -10.14 -10.42 -0.57
C ALA A 162 -10.96 -11.71 -0.37
N ARG A 163 -10.77 -12.40 0.77
CA ARG A 163 -11.54 -13.59 1.13
C ARG A 163 -13.03 -13.28 1.24
N GLN A 164 -13.39 -12.20 1.93
CA GLN A 164 -14.78 -11.77 2.09
C GLN A 164 -15.43 -11.44 0.75
N LEU A 165 -14.73 -10.74 -0.14
CA LEU A 165 -15.24 -10.38 -1.47
C LEU A 165 -15.28 -11.56 -2.44
N MET A 166 -14.52 -12.63 -2.20
CA MET A 166 -14.54 -13.84 -3.03
C MET A 166 -15.75 -14.73 -2.75
N VAL A 167 -16.24 -14.73 -1.51
CA VAL A 167 -17.39 -15.57 -1.10
C VAL A 167 -18.74 -14.88 -1.27
N ASP A 168 -18.74 -13.57 -1.48
CA ASP A 168 -19.95 -12.78 -1.72
C ASP A 168 -20.52 -13.00 -3.13
N PRO A 169 -21.85 -12.87 -3.33
CA PRO A 169 -22.42 -12.87 -4.67
C PRO A 169 -21.80 -11.78 -5.54
N ASP A 170 -21.41 -12.13 -6.77
CA ASP A 170 -20.66 -11.21 -7.65
C ASP A 170 -21.38 -9.87 -7.89
N ALA A 171 -22.71 -9.91 -7.93
CA ALA A 171 -23.57 -8.73 -8.05
C ALA A 171 -23.27 -7.64 -6.99
N VAL A 172 -22.92 -8.02 -5.75
CA VAL A 172 -22.56 -7.05 -4.69
C VAL A 172 -21.05 -6.94 -4.52
N ALA A 173 -20.31 -8.03 -4.74
CA ALA A 173 -18.86 -8.05 -4.60
C ALA A 173 -18.13 -7.20 -5.64
N SER A 174 -18.60 -7.18 -6.89
CA SER A 174 -17.94 -6.42 -7.97
C SER A 174 -17.80 -4.92 -7.65
N PRO A 175 -18.88 -4.18 -7.31
CA PRO A 175 -18.76 -2.75 -6.98
C PRO A 175 -17.90 -2.50 -5.72
N MET A 176 -18.04 -3.31 -4.68
CA MET A 176 -17.21 -3.18 -3.48
C MET A 176 -15.72 -3.45 -3.77
N ARG A 177 -15.43 -4.48 -4.58
CA ARG A 177 -14.06 -4.81 -5.01
C ARG A 177 -13.42 -3.64 -5.74
N ARG A 178 -14.14 -2.98 -6.67
CA ARG A 178 -13.62 -1.80 -7.38
C ARG A 178 -13.24 -0.67 -6.43
N LEU A 179 -14.02 -0.46 -5.37
CA LEU A 179 -13.78 0.58 -4.36
C LEU A 179 -12.61 0.24 -3.42
N VAL A 180 -12.51 -1.02 -2.99
CA VAL A 180 -11.38 -1.52 -2.18
C VAL A 180 -10.08 -1.47 -2.98
N GLU A 181 -10.07 -1.93 -4.24
CA GLU A 181 -8.92 -1.91 -5.14
C GLU A 181 -8.50 -0.51 -5.58
N ALA A 182 -9.41 0.48 -5.57
CA ALA A 182 -9.06 1.88 -5.80
C ALA A 182 -8.12 2.44 -4.70
N GLY A 183 -7.83 1.65 -3.66
CA GLY A 183 -6.84 1.93 -2.64
C GLY A 183 -7.42 2.70 -1.47
N GLY A 184 -6.54 3.33 -0.68
CA GLY A 184 -6.90 4.05 0.55
C GLY A 184 -5.78 3.92 1.58
N LYS A 185 -5.70 4.85 2.53
CA LYS A 185 -4.63 4.83 3.56
C LYS A 185 -4.84 3.77 4.66
N ARG A 186 -5.93 2.99 4.59
CA ARG A 186 -6.32 1.91 5.54
C ARG A 186 -6.12 2.25 7.02
N LEU A 187 -6.38 3.51 7.40
CA LEU A 187 -6.09 3.99 8.74
C LEU A 187 -6.95 3.30 9.81
N ARG A 188 -8.24 3.10 9.55
CA ARG A 188 -9.17 2.45 10.50
C ARG A 188 -8.78 0.99 10.76
N PRO A 189 -8.53 0.15 9.74
CA PRO A 189 -7.95 -1.18 9.92
C PRO A 189 -6.67 -1.19 10.74
N LYS A 190 -5.74 -0.27 10.42
CA LYS A 190 -4.47 -0.18 11.12
C LYS A 190 -4.64 0.15 12.60
N LEU A 191 -5.61 1.01 12.94
CA LEU A 191 -5.96 1.31 14.33
C LEU A 191 -6.53 0.08 15.05
N VAL A 192 -7.42 -0.69 14.42
CA VAL A 192 -7.93 -1.95 14.98
C VAL A 192 -6.78 -2.90 15.28
N GLN A 193 -5.86 -3.09 14.33
CA GLN A 193 -4.74 -4.02 14.49
C GLN A 193 -3.76 -3.62 15.58
N LEU A 194 -3.40 -2.33 15.64
CA LEU A 194 -2.51 -1.82 16.69
C LEU A 194 -3.16 -1.98 18.06
N THR A 195 -4.45 -1.61 18.20
CA THR A 195 -5.13 -1.69 19.49
C THR A 195 -5.46 -3.13 19.92
N ALA A 196 -5.65 -4.04 18.97
CA ALA A 196 -5.80 -5.47 19.21
C ALA A 196 -4.51 -6.18 19.65
N ALA A 197 -3.36 -5.52 19.51
CA ALA A 197 -2.08 -6.07 19.96
C ALA A 197 -1.71 -5.69 21.40
N ILE A 198 -2.48 -4.81 22.06
CA ILE A 198 -2.17 -4.28 23.41
C ILE A 198 -2.56 -5.27 24.52
N GLY A 199 -3.71 -5.92 24.39
CA GLY A 199 -4.23 -6.77 25.46
C GLY A 199 -3.64 -8.20 25.46
N PRO A 200 -3.87 -8.97 26.55
CA PRO A 200 -3.34 -10.32 26.73
C PRO A 200 -3.88 -11.36 25.73
N ARG A 201 -4.96 -11.06 25.00
CA ARG A 201 -5.55 -11.91 23.95
C ARG A 201 -5.19 -11.41 22.56
N ASN A 202 -3.93 -11.04 22.34
CA ASN A 202 -3.42 -10.64 21.04
C ASN A 202 -3.50 -11.81 20.03
N ASP A 203 -4.44 -11.72 19.10
CA ASP A 203 -4.66 -12.66 18.01
C ASP A 203 -4.69 -11.90 16.67
N PRO A 204 -3.59 -11.94 15.88
CA PRO A 204 -3.50 -11.20 14.63
C PRO A 204 -4.55 -11.59 13.57
N LEU A 205 -5.01 -12.85 13.56
CA LEU A 205 -6.02 -13.30 12.59
C LEU A 205 -7.38 -12.71 12.94
N ARG A 206 -7.77 -12.79 14.20
CA ARG A 206 -9.02 -12.18 14.68
C ARG A 206 -9.00 -10.65 14.59
N ALA A 207 -7.84 -10.05 14.80
CA ALA A 207 -7.65 -8.62 14.57
C ALA A 207 -7.85 -8.24 13.09
N ALA A 208 -7.38 -9.08 12.16
CA ALA A 208 -7.58 -8.86 10.72
C ALA A 208 -9.05 -9.05 10.31
N GLU A 209 -9.77 -10.04 10.86
CA GLU A 209 -11.22 -10.24 10.66
C GLU A 209 -12.01 -9.00 11.09
N LEU A 210 -11.75 -8.49 12.29
CA LEU A 210 -12.40 -7.28 12.79
C LEU A 210 -12.03 -6.04 11.96
N ALA A 211 -10.74 -5.88 11.62
CA ALA A 211 -10.27 -4.77 10.81
C ALA A 211 -10.90 -4.75 9.41
N ALA A 212 -11.04 -5.92 8.77
CA ALA A 212 -11.73 -6.06 7.49
C ALA A 212 -13.23 -5.74 7.61
N ALA A 213 -13.89 -6.17 8.69
CA ALA A 213 -15.29 -5.82 8.93
C ALA A 213 -15.49 -4.29 9.10
N VAL A 214 -14.59 -3.62 9.82
CA VAL A 214 -14.60 -2.15 9.97
C VAL A 214 -14.35 -1.44 8.64
N GLU A 215 -13.44 -1.96 7.79
CA GLU A 215 -13.19 -1.38 6.46
C GLU A 215 -14.36 -1.61 5.50
N LEU A 216 -15.01 -2.78 5.52
CA LEU A 216 -16.22 -3.03 4.74
C LEU A 216 -17.36 -2.11 5.18
N LEU A 217 -17.54 -1.92 6.48
CA LEU A 217 -18.49 -0.96 7.04
C LEU A 217 -18.20 0.46 6.52
N HIS A 218 -16.93 0.90 6.59
CA HIS A 218 -16.53 2.21 6.07
C HIS A 218 -16.78 2.36 4.56
N ASN A 219 -16.44 1.35 3.75
CA ASN A 219 -16.67 1.43 2.32
C ASN A 219 -18.17 1.42 1.98
N ALA A 220 -19.02 0.78 2.79
CA ALA A 220 -20.46 0.89 2.65
C ALA A 220 -20.95 2.32 2.91
N THR A 221 -20.43 3.03 3.94
CA THR A 221 -20.78 4.45 4.14
C THR A 221 -20.37 5.30 2.95
N LEU A 222 -19.20 5.04 2.34
CA LEU A 222 -18.75 5.78 1.16
C LEU A 222 -19.67 5.59 -0.06
N ILE A 223 -20.20 4.37 -0.27
CA ILE A 223 -21.15 4.10 -1.36
C ILE A 223 -22.46 4.87 -1.15
N HIS A 224 -22.96 4.91 0.08
CA HIS A 224 -24.16 5.68 0.42
C HIS A 224 -23.89 7.20 0.33
N ASP A 225 -22.76 7.68 0.85
CA ASP A 225 -22.37 9.09 0.74
C ASP A 225 -22.26 9.51 -0.73
N ASP A 226 -21.65 8.70 -1.59
CA ASP A 226 -21.53 8.99 -3.03
C ASP A 226 -22.89 9.16 -3.71
N TYR A 227 -23.90 8.40 -3.28
CA TYR A 227 -25.26 8.54 -3.76
C TYR A 227 -25.93 9.82 -3.21
N VAL A 228 -25.85 10.07 -1.90
CA VAL A 228 -26.47 11.23 -1.24
C VAL A 228 -25.84 12.56 -1.69
N ASP A 229 -24.56 12.54 -2.06
CA ASP A 229 -23.80 13.70 -2.51
C ASP A 229 -23.82 13.88 -4.04
N GLU A 230 -24.51 12.99 -4.76
CA GLU A 230 -24.53 12.92 -6.23
C GLU A 230 -23.10 12.92 -6.84
N SER A 231 -22.16 12.28 -6.16
CA SER A 231 -20.76 12.23 -6.55
C SER A 231 -20.59 11.32 -7.77
N THR A 232 -19.94 11.84 -8.82
CA THR A 232 -19.71 11.07 -10.05
C THR A 232 -18.45 10.22 -10.01
N HIS A 233 -17.44 10.60 -9.20
CA HIS A 233 -16.16 9.92 -9.12
C HIS A 233 -15.64 9.82 -7.68
N ARG A 234 -14.99 8.71 -7.36
CA ARG A 234 -14.23 8.49 -6.12
C ARG A 234 -12.91 7.79 -6.43
N ARG A 235 -11.80 8.33 -5.89
CA ARG A 235 -10.43 7.81 -6.10
C ARG A 235 -10.08 7.59 -7.58
N GLY A 236 -10.52 8.51 -8.45
CA GLY A 236 -10.28 8.46 -9.90
C GLY A 236 -11.11 7.44 -10.67
N ARG A 237 -12.10 6.78 -10.03
CA ARG A 237 -13.04 5.85 -10.68
C ARG A 237 -14.48 6.35 -10.56
N PRO A 238 -15.38 5.99 -11.48
CA PRO A 238 -16.80 6.26 -11.34
C PRO A 238 -17.36 5.67 -10.03
N THR A 239 -18.29 6.37 -9.39
CA THR A 239 -19.01 5.84 -8.21
C THR A 239 -20.01 4.77 -8.63
N VAL A 240 -20.45 3.93 -7.69
CA VAL A 240 -21.48 2.91 -7.96
C VAL A 240 -22.78 3.57 -8.45
N ALA A 241 -23.15 4.71 -7.88
CA ALA A 241 -24.33 5.46 -8.29
C ALA A 241 -24.22 5.98 -9.72
N ALA A 242 -23.05 6.47 -10.13
CA ALA A 242 -22.82 6.99 -11.48
C ALA A 242 -22.72 5.87 -12.54
N GLU A 243 -22.15 4.71 -12.18
CA GLU A 243 -21.91 3.62 -13.12
C GLU A 243 -23.10 2.65 -13.23
N GLU A 244 -23.71 2.29 -12.09
CA GLU A 244 -24.75 1.25 -12.01
C GLU A 244 -26.11 1.77 -11.54
N GLY A 245 -26.22 3.06 -11.21
CA GLY A 245 -27.48 3.71 -10.82
C GLY A 245 -27.70 3.80 -9.30
N PRO A 246 -28.62 4.70 -8.86
CA PRO A 246 -28.83 5.00 -7.45
C PRO A 246 -29.43 3.83 -6.65
N GLU A 247 -30.37 3.08 -7.23
CA GLU A 247 -30.97 1.92 -6.57
C GLU A 247 -29.93 0.84 -6.29
N ARG A 248 -28.94 0.71 -7.20
CA ARG A 248 -27.83 -0.23 -7.05
C ARG A 248 -26.89 0.18 -5.94
N ALA A 249 -26.54 1.47 -5.85
CA ALA A 249 -25.69 1.99 -4.79
C ALA A 249 -26.31 1.76 -3.40
N ILE A 250 -27.60 2.03 -3.23
CA ILE A 250 -28.33 1.78 -1.98
C ILE A 250 -28.24 0.29 -1.61
N ALA A 251 -28.61 -0.61 -2.53
CA ALA A 251 -28.65 -2.05 -2.28
C ALA A 251 -27.27 -2.64 -1.96
N VAL A 252 -26.20 -2.17 -2.61
CA VAL A 252 -24.82 -2.62 -2.32
C VAL A 252 -24.38 -2.12 -0.95
N GLY A 253 -24.64 -0.85 -0.61
CA GLY A 253 -24.32 -0.31 0.72
C GLY A 253 -25.06 -1.06 1.83
N ASP A 254 -26.36 -1.32 1.66
CA ASP A 254 -27.20 -2.06 2.63
C ASP A 254 -26.67 -3.48 2.84
N PHE A 255 -26.29 -4.17 1.76
CA PHE A 255 -25.70 -5.50 1.84
C PHE A 255 -24.41 -5.48 2.69
N TYR A 256 -23.53 -4.51 2.48
CA TYR A 256 -22.27 -4.43 3.23
C TYR A 256 -22.43 -3.92 4.66
N PHE A 257 -23.46 -3.11 4.97
CA PHE A 257 -23.87 -2.85 6.35
C PHE A 257 -24.32 -4.13 7.07
N ALA A 258 -25.20 -4.93 6.44
CA ALA A 258 -25.64 -6.19 7.01
C ALA A 258 -24.48 -7.19 7.17
N LYS A 259 -23.62 -7.29 6.15
CA LYS A 259 -22.44 -8.18 6.17
C LYS A 259 -21.44 -7.77 7.25
N ALA A 260 -21.06 -6.50 7.33
CA ALA A 260 -20.12 -6.02 8.34
C ALA A 260 -20.68 -6.27 9.75
N THR A 261 -21.97 -5.97 9.97
CA THR A 261 -22.63 -6.23 11.27
C THR A 261 -22.61 -7.71 11.65
N ARG A 262 -22.86 -8.61 10.68
CA ARG A 262 -22.75 -10.06 10.89
C ARG A 262 -21.33 -10.47 11.28
N LEU A 263 -20.31 -10.02 10.54
CA LEU A 263 -18.90 -10.31 10.83
C LEU A 263 -18.49 -9.80 12.23
N ILE A 264 -18.95 -8.60 12.59
CA ILE A 264 -18.74 -8.01 13.92
C ILE A 264 -19.39 -8.87 15.02
N ALA A 265 -20.61 -9.37 14.80
CA ALA A 265 -21.30 -10.24 15.76
C ALA A 265 -20.60 -11.61 15.91
N GLU A 266 -20.06 -12.16 14.81
CA GLU A 266 -19.30 -13.42 14.80
C GLU A 266 -18.00 -13.35 15.61
N MET A 267 -17.50 -12.14 15.92
CA MET A 267 -16.40 -11.96 16.87
C MET A 267 -16.75 -12.42 18.30
N GLY A 268 -18.04 -12.59 18.63
CA GLY A 268 -18.46 -13.12 19.93
C GLY A 268 -18.02 -12.28 21.13
N ASN A 269 -17.80 -10.98 20.93
CA ASN A 269 -17.43 -10.03 21.97
C ASN A 269 -18.47 -8.90 22.03
N ALA A 270 -19.32 -8.93 23.06
CA ALA A 270 -20.41 -7.98 23.22
C ALA A 270 -19.95 -6.52 23.28
N GLY A 271 -18.77 -6.25 23.85
CA GLY A 271 -18.20 -4.91 23.88
C GLY A 271 -17.84 -4.40 22.48
N VAL A 272 -17.24 -5.27 21.65
CA VAL A 272 -16.92 -4.97 20.25
C VAL A 272 -18.21 -4.68 19.46
N THR A 273 -19.22 -5.54 19.61
CA THR A 273 -20.52 -5.37 18.95
C THR A 273 -21.19 -4.06 19.35
N SER A 274 -21.24 -3.74 20.65
CA SER A 274 -21.83 -2.49 21.15
C SER A 274 -21.10 -1.27 20.60
N ALA A 275 -19.76 -1.25 20.69
CA ALA A 275 -18.97 -0.11 20.26
C ALA A 275 -19.13 0.21 18.77
N LEU A 276 -19.20 -0.81 17.91
CA LEU A 276 -19.38 -0.62 16.47
C LEU A 276 -20.83 -0.34 16.07
N ALA A 277 -21.81 -0.90 16.80
CA ALA A 277 -23.22 -0.57 16.60
C ALA A 277 -23.52 0.89 16.99
N GLU A 278 -23.00 1.36 18.13
CA GLU A 278 -23.09 2.76 18.56
C GLU A 278 -22.47 3.72 17.52
N ALA A 279 -21.32 3.35 16.94
CA ALA A 279 -20.71 4.14 15.88
C ALA A 279 -21.54 4.15 14.60
N LEU A 280 -22.10 3.01 14.18
CA LEU A 280 -22.99 2.94 13.02
C LEU A 280 -24.25 3.80 13.22
N GLU A 281 -24.87 3.73 14.39
CA GLU A 281 -26.00 4.59 14.75
C GLU A 281 -25.63 6.08 14.67
N ALA A 282 -24.48 6.46 15.24
CA ALA A 282 -23.98 7.83 15.19
C ALA A 282 -23.70 8.32 13.76
N ILE A 283 -23.14 7.47 12.90
CA ILE A 283 -22.92 7.78 11.48
C ILE A 283 -24.25 8.07 10.79
N CYS A 284 -25.21 7.14 10.90
CA CYS A 284 -26.52 7.30 10.25
C CYS A 284 -27.26 8.55 10.75
N ALA A 285 -27.26 8.81 12.06
CA ALA A 285 -27.87 10.01 12.62
C ALA A 285 -27.19 11.29 12.11
N SER A 286 -25.86 11.31 12.08
CA SER A 286 -25.11 12.47 11.62
C SER A 286 -25.23 12.74 10.12
N GLN A 287 -25.47 11.71 9.29
CA GLN A 287 -25.76 11.89 7.88
C GLN A 287 -27.10 12.63 7.67
N ILE A 288 -28.10 12.36 8.53
CA ILE A 288 -29.37 13.10 8.50
C ILE A 288 -29.15 14.56 8.90
N ASP A 289 -28.39 14.81 9.96
CA ASP A 289 -28.03 16.17 10.40
C ASP A 289 -27.25 16.92 9.30
N ASP A 290 -26.28 16.27 8.65
CA ASP A 290 -25.46 16.82 7.56
C ASP A 290 -26.35 17.28 6.38
N VAL A 291 -27.30 16.43 5.96
CA VAL A 291 -28.26 16.76 4.92
C VAL A 291 -29.18 17.92 5.33
N ALA A 292 -29.67 17.92 6.58
CA ALA A 292 -30.54 18.98 7.11
C ALA A 292 -29.83 20.34 7.21
N LEU A 293 -28.51 20.33 7.39
CA LEU A 293 -27.67 21.52 7.47
C LEU A 293 -27.21 22.03 6.10
N ARG A 294 -27.46 21.32 5.00
CA ARG A 294 -27.11 21.79 3.65
C ARG A 294 -27.75 23.14 3.36
N GLY A 295 -26.90 24.12 3.03
CA GLY A 295 -27.34 25.50 2.78
C GLY A 295 -27.60 26.35 4.02
N ALA A 296 -27.40 25.83 5.24
CA ALA A 296 -27.39 26.60 6.48
C ALA A 296 -26.08 27.37 6.63
N PHE A 297 -25.79 28.29 5.71
CA PHE A 297 -24.52 29.02 5.64
C PHE A 297 -24.48 30.32 6.44
N PRO A 298 -23.30 30.68 7.00
CA PRO A 298 -22.04 29.94 6.95
C PRO A 298 -21.99 28.74 7.92
N GLY A 299 -23.04 28.53 8.72
CA GLY A 299 -23.08 27.55 9.79
C GLY A 299 -22.37 28.04 11.04
N ASP A 300 -22.23 27.15 12.02
CA ASP A 300 -21.48 27.41 13.25
C ASP A 300 -20.58 26.22 13.59
N ARG A 301 -19.56 26.51 14.41
CA ARG A 301 -18.56 25.51 14.82
C ARG A 301 -19.16 24.33 15.59
N GLU A 302 -20.20 24.55 16.39
CA GLU A 302 -20.82 23.48 17.19
C GLU A 302 -21.54 22.49 16.30
N SER A 303 -22.34 22.99 15.34
CA SER A 303 -23.03 22.18 14.34
C SER A 303 -22.03 21.37 13.50
N TYR A 304 -20.95 22.01 13.03
CA TYR A 304 -19.86 21.32 12.33
C TYR A 304 -19.26 20.18 13.14
N LEU A 305 -18.87 20.45 14.40
CA LEU A 305 -18.25 19.43 15.25
C LEU A 305 -19.19 18.27 15.56
N ARG A 306 -20.50 18.52 15.66
CA ARG A 306 -21.51 17.47 15.87
C ARG A 306 -21.55 16.51 14.68
N VAL A 307 -21.61 17.04 13.46
CA VAL A 307 -21.59 16.24 12.23
C VAL A 307 -20.29 15.46 12.12
N VAL A 308 -19.14 16.12 12.29
CA VAL A 308 -17.81 15.46 12.18
C VAL A 308 -17.64 14.35 13.21
N ARG A 309 -18.09 14.56 14.45
CA ARG A 309 -18.03 13.54 15.50
C ARG A 309 -18.84 12.30 15.12
N GLY A 310 -20.05 12.48 14.63
CA GLY A 310 -20.91 11.37 14.23
C GLY A 310 -20.45 10.68 12.94
N LYS A 311 -20.16 11.45 11.88
CA LYS A 311 -19.90 10.93 10.53
C LYS A 311 -18.51 10.31 10.39
N THR A 312 -17.52 10.91 11.04
CA THR A 312 -16.11 10.53 10.86
C THR A 312 -15.50 9.99 12.14
N ALA A 313 -15.57 10.74 13.25
CA ALA A 313 -14.81 10.41 14.46
C ALA A 313 -15.31 9.17 15.19
N SER A 314 -16.62 8.93 15.18
CA SER A 314 -17.27 7.76 15.81
C SER A 314 -16.64 6.44 15.37
N LEU A 315 -16.36 6.28 14.06
CA LEU A 315 -15.76 5.05 13.54
C LEU A 315 -14.28 4.93 13.86
N PHE A 316 -13.55 6.05 13.99
CA PHE A 316 -12.17 6.03 14.50
C PHE A 316 -12.14 5.62 15.98
N ALA A 317 -13.01 6.21 16.80
CA ALA A 317 -13.17 5.87 18.20
C ALA A 317 -13.54 4.40 18.40
N ALA A 318 -14.51 3.90 17.62
CA ALA A 318 -14.91 2.50 17.66
C ALA A 318 -13.85 1.55 17.12
N ALA A 319 -13.08 1.92 16.09
CA ALA A 319 -11.94 1.13 15.61
C ALA A 319 -10.88 0.93 16.71
N CYS A 320 -10.49 2.01 17.39
CA CYS A 320 -9.54 1.93 18.50
C CYS A 320 -10.11 1.14 19.70
N ALA A 321 -11.35 1.39 20.08
CA ALA A 321 -11.99 0.72 21.21
C ALA A 321 -12.21 -0.78 20.94
N SER A 322 -12.66 -1.13 19.73
CA SER A 322 -12.97 -2.51 19.37
C SER A 322 -11.73 -3.41 19.33
N GLY A 323 -10.60 -2.93 18.81
CA GLY A 323 -9.34 -3.69 18.88
C GLY A 323 -8.90 -3.92 20.32
N ALA A 324 -8.93 -2.89 21.16
CA ALA A 324 -8.60 -3.00 22.59
C ALA A 324 -9.54 -3.96 23.34
N LEU A 325 -10.85 -3.91 23.07
CA LEU A 325 -11.84 -4.82 23.64
C LEU A 325 -11.63 -6.26 23.18
N LEU A 326 -11.26 -6.47 21.91
CA LEU A 326 -11.00 -7.80 21.36
C LEU A 326 -9.78 -8.45 22.03
N SER A 327 -8.73 -7.67 22.29
CA SER A 327 -7.51 -8.14 22.95
C SER A 327 -7.65 -8.33 24.46
N GLY A 328 -8.77 -7.91 25.04
CA GLY A 328 -9.00 -7.98 26.48
C GLY A 328 -8.16 -6.99 27.28
N ALA A 329 -7.83 -5.84 26.69
CA ALA A 329 -7.16 -4.76 27.40
C ALA A 329 -8.00 -4.23 28.57
N GLU A 330 -7.34 -3.62 29.55
CA GLU A 330 -7.99 -3.06 30.73
C GLU A 330 -9.01 -1.96 30.37
N PRO A 331 -10.11 -1.80 31.13
CA PRO A 331 -11.16 -0.81 30.82
C PRO A 331 -10.64 0.63 30.68
N GLU A 332 -9.64 1.01 31.47
CA GLU A 332 -9.02 2.34 31.40
C GLU A 332 -8.27 2.55 30.08
N VAL A 333 -7.57 1.51 29.59
CA VAL A 333 -6.90 1.50 28.29
C VAL A 333 -7.91 1.60 27.15
N VAL A 334 -9.00 0.84 27.21
CA VAL A 334 -10.09 0.91 26.22
C VAL A 334 -10.69 2.32 26.17
N ALA A 335 -10.93 2.94 27.33
CA ALA A 335 -11.49 4.29 27.41
C ALA A 335 -10.53 5.36 26.86
N ALA A 336 -9.24 5.27 27.16
CA ALA A 336 -8.21 6.15 26.61
C ALA A 336 -8.10 6.01 25.09
N LEU A 337 -8.09 4.79 24.56
CA LEU A 337 -8.03 4.52 23.12
C LEU A 337 -9.29 4.99 22.37
N ARG A 338 -10.47 4.93 23.02
CA ARG A 338 -11.71 5.50 22.49
C ARG A 338 -11.60 7.01 22.35
N ARG A 339 -11.12 7.72 23.39
CA ARG A 339 -10.93 9.18 23.35
C ARG A 339 -9.85 9.60 22.36
N TYR A 340 -8.74 8.86 22.30
CA TYR A 340 -7.71 9.01 21.28
C TYR A 340 -8.30 8.91 19.86
N GLY A 341 -9.10 7.88 19.58
CA GLY A 341 -9.73 7.70 18.28
C GLY A 341 -10.73 8.80 17.91
N ASP A 342 -11.52 9.29 18.88
CA ASP A 342 -12.45 10.43 18.66
C ASP A 342 -11.68 11.70 18.27
N LEU A 343 -10.70 12.09 19.06
CA LEU A 343 -9.88 13.29 18.81
C LEU A 343 -9.13 13.20 17.47
N LEU A 344 -8.54 12.03 17.19
CA LEU A 344 -7.86 11.75 15.93
C LEU A 344 -8.82 11.85 14.74
N GLY A 345 -10.03 11.31 14.86
CA GLY A 345 -11.04 11.36 13.80
C GLY A 345 -11.52 12.77 13.49
N ILE A 346 -11.67 13.63 14.51
CA ILE A 346 -12.00 15.05 14.32
C ILE A 346 -10.84 15.78 13.62
N ALA A 347 -9.61 15.61 14.11
CA ALA A 347 -8.42 16.22 13.49
C ALA A 347 -8.23 15.78 12.04
N PHE A 348 -8.50 14.50 11.76
CA PHE A 348 -8.42 13.92 10.43
C PHE A 348 -9.42 14.56 9.46
N GLN A 349 -10.66 14.80 9.89
CA GLN A 349 -11.66 15.47 9.06
C GLN A 349 -11.31 16.95 8.85
N MET A 350 -10.87 17.66 9.88
CA MET A 350 -10.42 19.05 9.74
C MET A 350 -9.28 19.19 8.72
N ALA A 351 -8.34 18.23 8.72
CA ALA A 351 -7.27 18.19 7.72
C ALA A 351 -7.80 17.87 6.30
N ASP A 352 -8.81 17.00 6.17
CA ASP A 352 -9.43 16.67 4.88
C ASP A 352 -10.18 17.88 4.30
N ASP A 353 -10.94 18.62 5.11
CA ASP A 353 -11.66 19.82 4.68
C ASP A 353 -10.72 20.92 4.16
N MET A 354 -9.49 21.00 4.70
CA MET A 354 -8.48 21.94 4.19
C MET A 354 -7.97 21.55 2.79
N VAL A 355 -8.01 20.27 2.42
CA VAL A 355 -7.56 19.79 1.11
C VAL A 355 -8.49 20.28 -0.01
N ASP A 356 -9.78 20.51 0.27
CA ASP A 356 -10.76 21.03 -0.70
C ASP A 356 -10.39 22.45 -1.21
N PHE A 357 -9.60 23.19 -0.43
CA PHE A 357 -9.11 24.53 -0.77
C PHE A 357 -7.65 24.53 -1.30
N SER A 358 -7.03 23.35 -1.44
CA SER A 358 -5.64 23.24 -1.90
C SER A 358 -5.58 22.87 -3.40
N PRO A 359 -4.97 23.72 -4.25
CA PRO A 359 -4.79 23.41 -5.68
C PRO A 359 -3.92 22.18 -5.95
N SER A 360 -3.09 21.78 -4.98
CA SER A 360 -2.15 20.65 -5.10
C SER A 360 -2.79 19.28 -4.86
N SER A 361 -4.09 19.21 -4.56
CA SER A 361 -4.78 17.98 -4.16
C SER A 361 -5.19 17.06 -5.32
N GLY A 362 -5.15 17.56 -6.57
CA GLY A 362 -5.62 16.82 -7.75
C GLY A 362 -7.14 16.62 -7.83
N LYS A 363 -7.91 17.20 -6.91
CA LYS A 363 -9.38 17.25 -6.92
C LYS A 363 -9.88 18.59 -7.50
N PRO A 364 -11.12 18.67 -8.01
CA PRO A 364 -11.77 19.95 -8.28
C PRO A 364 -11.84 20.76 -6.98
N VAL A 365 -11.25 21.95 -6.98
CA VAL A 365 -11.19 22.84 -5.81
C VAL A 365 -12.59 23.40 -5.53
N GLY A 366 -12.98 23.44 -4.25
CA GLY A 366 -14.27 24.01 -3.81
C GLY A 366 -15.48 23.10 -4.07
N LEU A 367 -15.30 21.77 -3.99
CA LEU A 367 -16.41 20.84 -4.14
C LEU A 367 -17.40 21.00 -2.97
N ASP A 368 -16.90 21.18 -1.75
CA ASP A 368 -17.74 21.37 -0.56
C ASP A 368 -18.56 22.65 -0.67
N VAL A 369 -17.95 23.71 -1.20
CA VAL A 369 -18.62 25.00 -1.48
C VAL A 369 -19.76 24.78 -2.49
N ARG A 370 -19.50 24.04 -3.58
CA ARG A 370 -20.49 23.75 -4.62
C ARG A 370 -21.67 22.93 -4.08
N GLN A 371 -21.37 21.89 -3.30
CA GLN A 371 -22.36 20.97 -2.71
C GLN A 371 -23.07 21.56 -1.48
N ARG A 372 -22.69 22.77 -1.08
CA ARG A 372 -23.23 23.47 0.08
C ARG A 372 -23.00 22.73 1.41
N VAL A 373 -21.89 22.00 1.50
CA VAL A 373 -21.48 21.24 2.68
C VAL A 373 -20.81 22.18 3.68
N LEU A 374 -21.07 21.97 4.98
CA LEU A 374 -20.44 22.75 6.04
C LEU A 374 -18.97 22.33 6.20
N SER A 375 -18.05 23.28 6.08
CA SER A 375 -16.64 23.07 6.37
C SER A 375 -16.08 24.17 7.27
N LEU A 376 -15.18 23.77 8.19
CA LEU A 376 -14.62 24.71 9.16
C LEU A 376 -13.80 25.86 8.53
N PRO A 377 -13.03 25.64 7.43
CA PRO A 377 -12.39 26.74 6.71
C PRO A 377 -13.39 27.81 6.23
N LEU A 378 -14.55 27.38 5.73
CA LEU A 378 -15.58 28.30 5.24
C LEU A 378 -16.27 29.05 6.38
N ILE A 379 -16.58 28.37 7.49
CA ILE A 379 -17.11 29.00 8.71
C ILE A 379 -16.18 30.11 9.19
N TYR A 380 -14.89 29.80 9.37
CA TYR A 380 -13.91 30.78 9.87
C TYR A 380 -13.64 31.91 8.89
N ALA A 381 -13.63 31.65 7.58
CA ALA A 381 -13.50 32.72 6.59
C ALA A 381 -14.74 33.62 6.59
N ALA A 382 -15.94 33.06 6.79
CA ALA A 382 -17.15 33.84 6.92
C ALA A 382 -17.20 34.69 8.20
N GLU A 383 -16.51 34.29 9.28
CA GLU A 383 -16.35 35.11 10.50
C GLU A 383 -15.37 36.28 10.32
N ASP A 384 -14.51 36.24 9.30
CA ASP A 384 -13.50 37.27 9.05
C ASP A 384 -14.15 38.64 8.77
N ARG A 385 -13.54 39.70 9.33
CA ARG A 385 -14.08 41.07 9.23
C ARG A 385 -13.96 41.67 7.83
N VAL A 386 -12.96 41.26 7.06
CA VAL A 386 -12.63 41.81 5.74
C VAL A 386 -13.30 40.99 4.65
N VAL A 387 -13.10 39.67 4.62
CA VAL A 387 -13.61 38.81 3.54
C VAL A 387 -15.00 38.23 3.83
N GLY A 388 -15.39 38.11 5.11
CA GLY A 388 -16.64 37.48 5.53
C GLY A 388 -17.92 38.09 4.95
N PRO A 389 -18.07 39.43 4.84
CA PRO A 389 -19.24 40.03 4.19
C PRO A 389 -19.43 39.60 2.73
N GLU A 390 -18.33 39.46 1.97
CA GLU A 390 -18.38 39.01 0.58
C GLU A 390 -18.73 37.53 0.49
N ILE A 391 -18.09 36.68 1.31
CA ILE A 391 -18.37 35.24 1.38
C ILE A 391 -19.85 34.99 1.68
N ARG A 392 -20.41 35.64 2.72
CA ARG A 392 -21.83 35.46 3.08
C ARG A 392 -22.77 35.89 1.94
N ARG A 393 -22.43 36.96 1.21
CA ARG A 393 -23.21 37.41 0.05
C ARG A 393 -23.17 36.40 -1.09
N LEU A 394 -22.00 35.82 -1.39
CA LEU A 394 -21.84 34.81 -2.44
C LEU A 394 -22.60 33.52 -2.09
N LEU A 395 -22.48 33.04 -0.85
CA LEU A 395 -23.17 31.83 -0.38
C LEU A 395 -24.71 31.96 -0.35
N ALA A 396 -25.23 33.18 -0.16
CA ALA A 396 -26.68 33.45 -0.22
C ALA A 396 -27.24 33.43 -1.66
N GLY A 397 -26.37 33.52 -2.67
CA GLY A 397 -26.74 33.53 -4.09
C GLY A 397 -26.67 32.16 -4.76
N SER A 398 -26.71 32.18 -6.10
CA SER A 398 -26.41 31.01 -6.93
C SER A 398 -24.90 30.80 -7.00
N LEU A 399 -24.45 29.56 -6.82
CA LEU A 399 -23.03 29.20 -6.86
C LEU A 399 -22.69 28.56 -8.21
N GLY A 400 -22.17 29.36 -9.14
CA GLY A 400 -21.53 28.88 -10.36
C GLY A 400 -20.02 28.73 -10.17
N ASP A 401 -19.32 28.34 -11.23
CA ASP A 401 -17.86 28.12 -11.19
C ASP A 401 -17.10 29.40 -10.78
N ALA A 402 -17.58 30.57 -11.21
CA ALA A 402 -16.98 31.86 -10.86
C ALA A 402 -17.15 32.19 -9.38
N GLU A 403 -18.34 31.98 -8.81
CA GLU A 403 -18.59 32.23 -7.39
C GLU A 403 -17.83 31.25 -6.50
N VAL A 404 -17.78 29.97 -6.87
CA VAL A 404 -17.00 28.94 -6.15
C VAL A 404 -15.51 29.28 -6.17
N GLY A 405 -14.98 29.69 -7.33
CA GLY A 405 -13.60 30.16 -7.45
C GLY A 405 -13.33 31.36 -6.54
N ARG A 406 -14.24 32.35 -6.54
CA ARG A 406 -14.12 33.54 -5.69
C ARG A 406 -14.16 33.22 -4.20
N VAL A 407 -15.07 32.36 -3.76
CA VAL A 407 -15.12 31.91 -2.35
C VAL A 407 -13.82 31.24 -1.94
N THR A 408 -13.28 30.37 -2.80
CA THR A 408 -12.01 29.69 -2.56
C THR A 408 -10.84 30.68 -2.43
N GLU A 409 -10.76 31.69 -3.29
CA GLU A 409 -9.76 32.77 -3.19
C GLU A 409 -9.87 33.53 -1.87
N LEU A 410 -11.10 33.82 -1.42
CA LEU A 410 -11.32 34.54 -0.15
C LEU A 410 -10.94 33.68 1.06
N VAL A 411 -11.24 32.38 1.05
CA VAL A 411 -10.85 31.44 2.11
C VAL A 411 -9.32 31.32 2.18
N THR A 412 -8.64 31.25 1.03
CA THR A 412 -7.18 31.10 0.96
C THR A 412 -6.40 32.39 1.24
N SER A 413 -7.04 33.56 1.13
CA SER A 413 -6.41 34.87 1.39
C SER A 413 -6.56 35.38 2.83
N CYS A 414 -7.31 34.67 3.68
CA CYS A 414 -7.46 34.99 5.11
C CYS A 414 -6.83 33.93 6.02
N GLU A 415 -6.89 34.14 7.34
CA GLU A 415 -6.28 33.23 8.33
C GLU A 415 -7.10 31.96 8.62
N ALA A 416 -8.22 31.73 7.92
CA ALA A 416 -9.13 30.61 8.18
C ALA A 416 -8.41 29.24 8.14
N LEU A 417 -7.66 28.95 7.07
CA LEU A 417 -6.91 27.69 6.94
C LEU A 417 -5.84 27.52 8.03
N THR A 418 -5.19 28.61 8.44
CA THR A 418 -4.21 28.60 9.52
C THR A 418 -4.88 28.30 10.87
N ARG A 419 -6.07 28.87 11.11
CA ARG A 419 -6.85 28.61 12.31
C ARG A 419 -7.31 27.15 12.40
N VAL A 420 -7.83 26.59 11.31
CA VAL A 420 -8.21 25.16 11.23
C VAL A 420 -7.01 24.26 11.47
N ARG A 421 -5.86 24.55 10.83
CA ARG A 421 -4.62 23.77 11.04
C ARG A 421 -4.19 23.74 12.50
N LYS A 422 -4.19 24.89 13.17
CA LYS A 422 -3.81 24.99 14.58
C LYS A 422 -4.76 24.20 15.49
N GLU A 423 -6.04 24.21 15.18
CA GLU A 423 -7.05 23.46 15.92
C GLU A 423 -6.90 21.94 15.72
N ALA A 424 -6.68 21.50 14.48
CA ALA A 424 -6.38 20.09 14.18
C ALA A 424 -5.10 19.61 14.88
N GLN A 425 -4.05 20.45 14.93
CA GLN A 425 -2.82 20.15 15.68
C GLN A 425 -3.07 20.03 17.19
N ALA A 426 -3.85 20.94 17.78
CA ALA A 426 -4.21 20.86 19.19
C ALA A 426 -4.99 19.57 19.51
N LEU A 427 -5.91 19.15 18.63
CA LEU A 427 -6.62 17.87 18.80
C LEU A 427 -5.68 16.66 18.72
N VAL A 428 -4.66 16.70 17.87
CA VAL A 428 -3.62 15.65 17.82
C VAL A 428 -2.80 15.63 19.10
N GLU A 429 -2.42 16.80 19.64
CA GLU A 429 -1.73 16.89 20.94
C GLU A 429 -2.61 16.32 22.07
N ASP A 430 -3.91 16.63 22.07
CA ASP A 430 -4.87 16.06 23.01
C ASP A 430 -4.97 14.53 22.87
N ALA A 431 -5.03 14.03 21.64
CA ALA A 431 -5.06 12.60 21.37
C ALA A 431 -3.78 11.92 21.90
N VAL A 432 -2.61 12.50 21.68
CA VAL A 432 -1.34 11.97 22.21
C VAL A 432 -1.33 11.94 23.74
N ARG A 433 -1.87 12.97 24.40
CA ARG A 433 -2.00 13.00 25.87
C ARG A 433 -2.86 11.86 26.42
N GLU A 434 -3.91 11.45 25.71
CA GLU A 434 -4.71 10.27 26.10
C GLU A 434 -3.87 8.98 26.10
N LEU A 435 -2.90 8.86 25.20
CA LEU A 435 -1.99 7.70 25.14
C LEU A 435 -0.91 7.72 26.24
N GLU A 436 -0.57 8.89 26.78
CA GLU A 436 0.38 9.03 27.88
C GLU A 436 -0.21 8.57 29.21
N ALA A 437 -1.53 8.64 29.35
CA ALA A 437 -2.26 8.26 30.56
C ALA A 437 -2.33 6.74 30.80
N VAL A 438 -1.93 5.92 29.83
CA VAL A 438 -2.08 4.46 29.88
C VAL A 438 -0.83 3.73 29.37
N GLU A 439 -0.60 2.52 29.87
CA GLU A 439 0.42 1.61 29.36
C GLU A 439 -0.08 0.90 28.08
N LEU A 440 0.78 0.86 27.06
CA LEU A 440 0.42 0.43 25.69
C LEU A 440 1.42 -0.59 25.11
N ASP A 441 2.13 -1.33 25.95
CA ASP A 441 3.02 -2.44 25.56
C ASP A 441 3.97 -2.14 24.40
N GLY A 442 4.55 -0.93 24.39
CA GLY A 442 5.50 -0.50 23.36
C GLY A 442 4.89 -0.02 22.03
N LEU A 443 3.56 0.01 21.91
CA LEU A 443 2.84 0.48 20.71
C LEU A 443 2.57 1.99 20.70
N ARG A 444 2.86 2.70 21.80
CA ARG A 444 2.71 4.15 21.91
C ARG A 444 3.37 4.91 20.75
N PRO A 445 4.64 4.64 20.35
CA PRO A 445 5.27 5.36 19.24
C PRO A 445 4.54 5.18 17.90
N ALA A 446 3.94 4.01 17.65
CA ALA A 446 3.20 3.74 16.43
C ALA A 446 1.88 4.53 16.37
N LEU A 447 1.15 4.58 17.49
CA LEU A 447 -0.09 5.36 17.60
C LEU A 447 0.22 6.87 17.53
N VAL A 448 1.25 7.36 18.23
CA VAL A 448 1.70 8.76 18.12
C VAL A 448 2.08 9.10 16.68
N GLY A 449 2.84 8.24 16.00
CA GLY A 449 3.20 8.44 14.60
C GLY A 449 2.00 8.53 13.67
N LEU A 450 0.96 7.72 13.91
CA LEU A 450 -0.30 7.81 13.16
C LEU A 450 -1.01 9.15 13.39
N ALA A 451 -1.11 9.59 14.66
CA ALA A 451 -1.75 10.84 15.02
C ALA A 451 -1.09 12.05 14.35
N LEU A 452 0.24 12.11 14.38
CA LEU A 452 1.00 13.18 13.72
C LEU A 452 0.81 13.16 12.19
N SER A 453 0.84 11.97 11.59
CA SER A 453 0.67 11.82 10.13
C SER A 453 -0.74 12.18 9.62
N ALA A 454 -1.75 12.19 10.50
CA ALA A 454 -3.13 12.46 10.12
C ALA A 454 -3.35 13.92 9.68
N VAL A 455 -2.57 14.86 10.22
CA VAL A 455 -2.69 16.31 9.93
C VAL A 455 -1.69 16.78 8.87
N ASP A 456 -0.58 16.07 8.67
CA ASP A 456 0.48 16.41 7.70
C ASP A 456 0.16 16.03 6.23
N ARG A 457 -1.13 15.97 5.85
CA ARG A 457 -1.55 15.54 4.52
C ARG A 457 -1.25 16.60 3.44
N GLN A 458 -0.03 16.61 2.94
CA GLN A 458 0.33 17.19 1.64
C GLN A 458 0.28 16.13 0.53
N SER A 459 -0.85 15.40 0.42
CA SER A 459 -1.28 14.51 -0.71
C SER A 459 -2.21 13.37 -0.27
#